data_AF-A0A1R1BK53-F1
#
_entry.id   AF-A0A1R1BK53-F1
#
_cell.length_a   1.000
_cell.length_b   1.000
_cell.length_c   1.000
_cell.angle_alpha   90.00
_cell.angle_beta   90.00
_cell.angle_gamma   90.00
#
_symmetry.space_group_name_H-M   'P 1'
#
loop_
_entity.id
_entity.type
_entity.pdbx_description
1 polymer ?
#
loop_
_entity_poly.entity_id
_entity_poly.type
_entity_poly.pdbx_seq_one_letter_code
_entity_poly.pdbx_strand_id
1 'polypeptide(L)'
;MKNQTLFRDDQESFFYNLRFMLIVCVLASNALEPLITRFAGAEALFLWIYTFHMPLFVWVTGYFATHSLQGAPGRNVLKQIALQYVLFQSLYALMDFTVFHTPHMRLSFFAPYLLLWFLASHFCWRLLLRLTISWKPIYRLIGSIALGVIAGYLPIDGFWLSFSRTFVFLPFFVIGYDYGASIRSRLLSGWGRKTAAILSAALLVWIGYGGLNISSGWLLGSMTYAELGHNEWYAGIFRLGVYLLEIASAALFLAWVPSLTSRLTDLGRRTLYVFLLHGFLVRLAIWSGVYSYMGSSAYIPVILVIAVLFAVTLALPAVRHTFKPLIEPDISRFSFNRHEVFKRSA
;
A
#
# COMPACT_ATOMS: atom_id res chain seq x y z
N MET A 1 -20.55 -0.03 -28.96
CA MET A 1 -19.23 -0.67 -28.73
C MET A 1 -18.10 0.35 -28.53
N LYS A 2 -17.89 1.35 -29.41
CA LYS A 2 -16.80 2.35 -29.30
C LYS A 2 -16.81 3.16 -27.99
N ASN A 3 -17.99 3.54 -27.49
CA ASN A 3 -18.11 4.23 -26.20
C ASN A 3 -17.76 3.32 -25.01
N GLN A 4 -18.17 2.04 -25.03
CA GLN A 4 -17.86 1.10 -23.96
C GLN A 4 -16.35 0.78 -23.85
N THR A 5 -15.64 0.72 -24.98
CA THR A 5 -14.18 0.58 -24.98
C THR A 5 -13.47 1.83 -24.45
N LEU A 6 -13.91 3.03 -24.86
CA LEU A 6 -13.34 4.29 -24.35
C LEU A 6 -13.55 4.45 -22.84
N PHE A 7 -14.77 4.17 -22.33
CA PHE A 7 -15.04 4.20 -20.90
C PHE A 7 -14.19 3.20 -20.10
N ARG A 8 -13.86 2.04 -20.67
CA ARG A 8 -13.03 1.02 -20.02
C ARG A 8 -11.54 1.37 -20.05
N ASP A 9 -11.07 2.03 -21.10
CA ASP A 9 -9.68 2.51 -21.19
C ASP A 9 -9.43 3.69 -20.26
N ASP A 10 -10.37 4.64 -20.17
CA ASP A 10 -10.34 5.71 -19.17
C ASP A 10 -10.41 5.11 -17.76
N GLN A 11 -11.35 4.17 -17.59
CA GLN A 11 -11.39 3.07 -16.64
C GLN A 11 -10.05 2.72 -15.97
N GLU A 12 -9.26 1.99 -16.73
CA GLU A 12 -8.00 1.45 -16.27
C GLU A 12 -6.95 2.56 -16.10
N SER A 13 -6.97 3.60 -16.95
CA SER A 13 -5.98 4.67 -16.95
C SER A 13 -5.95 5.48 -15.65
N PHE A 14 -7.12 5.82 -15.11
CA PHE A 14 -7.21 6.47 -13.80
C PHE A 14 -6.61 5.61 -12.68
N PHE A 15 -6.89 4.30 -12.65
CA PHE A 15 -6.39 3.43 -11.60
C PHE A 15 -4.87 3.24 -11.72
N TYR A 16 -4.31 3.24 -12.93
CA TYR A 16 -2.86 3.29 -13.13
C TYR A 16 -2.24 4.63 -12.69
N ASN A 17 -2.87 5.75 -13.05
CA ASN A 17 -2.44 7.09 -12.61
C ASN A 17 -2.44 7.20 -11.08
N LEU A 18 -3.53 6.74 -10.45
CA LEU A 18 -3.66 6.69 -9.00
C LEU A 18 -2.59 5.82 -8.36
N ARG A 19 -2.34 4.61 -8.88
CA ARG A 19 -1.24 3.75 -8.38
C ARG A 19 0.10 4.44 -8.41
N PHE A 20 0.39 5.19 -9.47
CA PHE A 20 1.65 5.92 -9.56
C PHE A 20 1.72 7.07 -8.54
N MET A 21 0.66 7.87 -8.42
CA MET A 21 0.63 8.94 -7.41
C MET A 21 0.77 8.38 -6.00
N LEU A 22 0.12 7.25 -5.70
CA LEU A 22 0.21 6.60 -4.40
C LEU A 22 1.60 6.03 -4.14
N ILE A 23 2.27 5.42 -5.14
CA ILE A 23 3.64 4.93 -4.91
C ILE A 23 4.64 6.07 -4.69
N VAL A 24 4.41 7.22 -5.32
CA VAL A 24 5.16 8.46 -5.02
C VAL A 24 4.90 8.89 -3.57
N CYS A 25 3.64 8.88 -3.11
CA CYS A 25 3.30 9.19 -1.72
C CYS A 25 3.97 8.22 -0.73
N VAL A 26 3.99 6.92 -1.02
CA VAL A 26 4.74 5.92 -0.21
C VAL A 26 6.20 6.29 -0.14
N LEU A 27 6.81 6.64 -1.28
CA LEU A 27 8.23 6.96 -1.30
C LEU A 27 8.54 8.27 -0.56
N ALA A 28 7.68 9.27 -0.70
CA ALA A 28 7.75 10.53 0.02
C ALA A 28 7.60 10.33 1.53
N SER A 29 6.64 9.53 1.99
CA SER A 29 6.44 9.30 3.43
C SER A 29 7.61 8.57 4.08
N ASN A 30 8.15 7.54 3.41
CA ASN A 30 9.34 6.81 3.87
C ASN A 30 10.61 7.68 3.87
N ALA A 31 10.72 8.63 2.93
CA ALA A 31 11.83 9.59 2.91
C ALA A 31 11.68 10.69 3.99
N LEU A 32 10.46 11.03 4.38
CA LEU A 32 10.17 12.00 5.44
C LEU A 32 10.25 11.39 6.84
N GLU A 33 10.04 10.09 6.99
CA GLU A 33 10.00 9.39 8.28
C GLU A 33 11.18 9.73 9.22
N PRO A 34 12.45 9.78 8.79
CA PRO A 34 13.56 10.15 9.67
C PRO A 34 13.57 11.62 10.15
N LEU A 35 12.73 12.46 9.55
CA LEU A 35 12.68 13.92 9.80
C LEU A 35 11.43 14.37 10.56
N ILE A 36 10.45 13.49 10.78
CA ILE A 36 9.17 13.86 11.41
C ILE A 36 9.36 14.42 12.83
N THR A 37 10.32 13.90 13.60
CA THR A 37 10.60 14.39 14.97
C THR A 37 11.41 15.69 14.99
N ARG A 38 11.99 16.09 13.84
CA ARG A 38 12.88 17.25 13.72
C ARG A 38 12.15 18.47 13.18
N PHE A 39 11.18 18.27 12.29
CA PHE A 39 10.46 19.35 11.63
C PHE A 39 8.96 19.08 11.62
N ALA A 40 8.19 19.97 12.24
CA ALA A 40 6.71 19.89 12.26
C ALA A 40 6.10 19.84 10.85
N GLY A 41 6.71 20.51 9.86
CA GLY A 41 6.26 20.42 8.46
C GLY A 41 6.43 19.03 7.84
N ALA A 42 7.48 18.29 8.22
CA ALA A 42 7.71 16.92 7.77
C ALA A 42 6.69 15.97 8.42
N GLU A 43 6.44 16.14 9.72
CA GLU A 43 5.40 15.40 10.46
C GLU A 43 4.01 15.64 9.86
N ALA A 44 3.64 16.90 9.61
CA ALA A 44 2.34 17.24 9.04
C ALA A 44 2.12 16.62 7.65
N LEU A 45 3.13 16.70 6.78
CA LEU A 45 3.09 16.05 5.47
C LEU A 45 3.02 14.53 5.59
N PHE A 46 3.79 13.94 6.51
CA PHE A 46 3.76 12.51 6.77
C PHE A 46 2.37 12.07 7.22
N LEU A 47 1.79 12.70 8.24
CA LEU A 47 0.45 12.39 8.74
C LEU A 47 -0.62 12.56 7.66
N TRP A 48 -0.59 13.68 6.93
CA TRP A 48 -1.52 13.93 5.82
C TRP A 48 -1.43 12.85 4.74
N ILE A 49 -0.21 12.45 4.33
CA ILE A 49 -0.04 11.33 3.39
C ILE A 49 -0.63 10.05 3.98
N TYR A 50 -0.37 9.75 5.25
CA TYR A 50 -0.84 8.55 5.94
C TYR A 50 -2.37 8.45 6.07
N THR A 51 -3.11 9.56 6.09
CA THR A 51 -4.58 9.49 6.15
C THR A 51 -5.22 8.91 4.90
N PHE A 52 -4.61 9.01 3.72
CA PHE A 52 -5.23 8.53 2.49
C PHE A 52 -4.41 7.49 1.72
N HIS A 53 -3.08 7.55 1.76
CA HIS A 53 -2.29 6.79 0.78
C HIS A 53 -2.37 5.28 1.00
N MET A 54 -2.26 4.79 2.24
CA MET A 54 -2.38 3.36 2.54
C MET A 54 -3.79 2.84 2.24
N PRO A 55 -4.87 3.45 2.76
CA PRO A 55 -6.24 3.08 2.40
C PRO A 55 -6.49 3.03 0.90
N LEU A 56 -6.07 4.07 0.16
CA LEU A 56 -6.24 4.12 -1.29
C LEU A 56 -5.39 3.08 -2.02
N PHE A 57 -4.16 2.83 -1.57
CA PHE A 57 -3.28 1.85 -2.21
C PHE A 57 -3.85 0.43 -2.06
N VAL A 58 -4.39 0.13 -0.88
CA VAL A 58 -5.11 -1.12 -0.60
C VAL A 58 -6.39 -1.20 -1.44
N TRP A 59 -7.17 -0.12 -1.51
CA TRP A 59 -8.39 -0.03 -2.32
C TRP A 59 -8.12 -0.29 -3.81
N VAL A 60 -7.10 0.35 -4.38
CA VAL A 60 -6.74 0.12 -5.79
C VAL A 60 -6.24 -1.31 -6.01
N THR A 61 -5.51 -1.88 -5.05
CA THR A 61 -5.07 -3.28 -5.14
C THR A 61 -6.25 -4.24 -5.13
N GLY A 62 -7.28 -3.97 -4.32
CA GLY A 62 -8.56 -4.67 -4.34
C GLY A 62 -9.27 -4.57 -5.69
N TYR A 63 -9.31 -3.38 -6.30
CA TYR A 63 -9.88 -3.18 -7.63
C TYR A 63 -9.22 -4.07 -8.69
N PHE A 64 -7.88 -4.13 -8.73
CA PHE A 64 -7.17 -4.99 -9.69
C PHE A 64 -7.30 -6.49 -9.40
N ALA A 65 -7.66 -6.87 -8.17
CA ALA A 65 -7.88 -8.27 -7.83
C ALA A 65 -9.15 -8.86 -8.47
N THR A 66 -10.12 -8.02 -8.87
CA THR A 66 -11.39 -8.42 -9.53
C THR A 66 -11.17 -9.32 -10.74
N HIS A 67 -10.20 -8.99 -11.59
CA HIS A 67 -9.93 -9.71 -12.84
C HIS A 67 -9.11 -10.99 -12.67
N SER A 68 -8.57 -11.25 -11.49
CA SER A 68 -7.58 -12.32 -11.28
C SER A 68 -7.81 -13.12 -10.01
N LEU A 69 -8.99 -13.06 -9.39
CA LEU A 69 -9.17 -13.68 -8.08
C LEU A 69 -9.24 -15.21 -8.14
N GLN A 70 -9.94 -15.78 -9.13
CA GLN A 70 -10.21 -17.23 -9.22
C GLN A 70 -9.42 -17.90 -10.37
N GLY A 71 -9.52 -19.24 -10.44
CA GLY A 71 -8.92 -20.05 -11.50
C GLY A 71 -7.38 -20.11 -11.49
N ALA A 72 -6.81 -20.59 -12.59
CA ALA A 72 -5.36 -20.63 -12.82
C ALA A 72 -4.69 -19.24 -12.74
N PRO A 73 -5.26 -18.15 -13.30
CA PRO A 73 -4.67 -16.82 -13.20
C PRO A 73 -4.51 -16.36 -11.74
N GLY A 74 -5.51 -16.61 -10.90
CA GLY A 74 -5.42 -16.26 -9.50
C GLY A 74 -4.39 -17.05 -8.72
N ARG A 75 -4.25 -18.35 -8.99
CA ARG A 75 -3.20 -19.17 -8.36
C ARG A 75 -1.81 -18.68 -8.76
N ASN A 76 -1.62 -18.30 -10.01
CA ASN A 76 -0.34 -17.76 -10.48
C ASN A 76 0.02 -16.45 -9.80
N VAL A 77 -0.94 -15.52 -9.66
CA VAL A 77 -0.69 -14.25 -8.93
C VAL A 77 -0.35 -14.51 -7.46
N LEU A 78 -1.03 -15.46 -6.78
CA LEU A 78 -0.67 -15.81 -5.40
C LEU A 78 0.75 -16.38 -5.30
N LYS A 79 1.11 -17.30 -6.20
CA LYS A 79 2.48 -17.84 -6.26
C LYS A 79 3.51 -16.75 -6.51
N GLN A 80 3.19 -15.79 -7.39
CA GLN A 80 4.06 -14.66 -7.69
C GLN A 80 4.28 -13.78 -6.47
N ILE A 81 3.20 -13.40 -5.77
CA ILE A 81 3.27 -12.61 -4.54
C ILE A 81 4.09 -13.35 -3.48
N ALA A 82 3.85 -14.66 -3.28
CA ALA A 82 4.59 -15.46 -2.31
C ALA A 82 6.08 -15.55 -2.65
N LEU A 83 6.41 -15.73 -3.93
CA LEU A 83 7.78 -15.78 -4.40
C LEU A 83 8.49 -14.44 -4.21
N GLN A 84 7.85 -13.34 -4.60
CA GLN A 84 8.35 -11.98 -4.36
C GLN A 84 8.57 -11.74 -2.86
N TYR A 85 7.64 -12.18 -2.01
CA TYR A 85 7.76 -12.03 -0.57
C TYR A 85 9.01 -12.73 -0.02
N VAL A 86 9.16 -14.02 -0.31
CA VAL A 86 10.31 -14.81 0.15
C VAL A 86 11.61 -14.23 -0.39
N LEU A 87 11.67 -13.90 -1.68
CA LEU A 87 12.87 -13.36 -2.32
C LEU A 87 13.30 -12.04 -1.70
N PHE A 88 12.38 -11.07 -1.58
CA PHE A 88 12.72 -9.77 -1.03
C PHE A 88 12.96 -9.84 0.47
N GLN A 89 12.23 -10.65 1.24
CA GLN A 89 12.51 -10.87 2.66
C GLN A 89 13.93 -11.41 2.86
N SER A 90 14.36 -12.37 2.04
CA SER A 90 15.73 -12.89 2.06
C SER A 90 16.76 -11.83 1.67
N LEU A 91 16.49 -10.99 0.66
CA LEU A 91 17.39 -9.90 0.27
C LEU A 91 17.54 -8.85 1.38
N TYR A 92 16.45 -8.47 2.05
CA TYR A 92 16.51 -7.56 3.20
C TYR A 92 17.30 -8.15 4.36
N ALA A 93 17.07 -9.42 4.69
CA ALA A 93 17.82 -10.09 5.74
C ALA A 93 19.31 -10.19 5.41
N LEU A 94 19.66 -10.46 4.15
CA LEU A 94 21.05 -10.49 3.69
C LEU A 94 21.70 -9.10 3.78
N MET A 95 21.00 -8.05 3.35
CA MET A 95 21.50 -6.68 3.42
C MET A 95 21.72 -6.25 4.87
N ASP A 96 20.80 -6.58 5.78
CA ASP A 96 20.95 -6.23 7.19
C ASP A 96 22.10 -7.02 7.86
N PHE A 97 22.34 -8.27 7.45
CA PHE A 97 23.47 -9.07 7.91
C PHE A 97 24.82 -8.55 7.38
N THR A 98 24.89 -8.16 6.10
CA THR A 98 26.15 -7.82 5.42
C THR A 98 26.52 -6.35 5.47
N VAL A 99 25.54 -5.45 5.35
CA VAL A 99 25.76 -3.99 5.24
C VAL A 99 25.57 -3.32 6.60
N PHE A 100 24.45 -3.60 7.28
CA PHE A 100 24.10 -2.90 8.52
C PHE A 100 24.66 -3.55 9.78
N HIS A 101 25.15 -4.81 9.69
CA HIS A 101 25.76 -5.55 10.79
C HIS A 101 24.88 -5.55 12.06
N THR A 102 23.55 -5.66 11.90
CA THR A 102 22.61 -5.52 13.01
C THR A 102 22.81 -6.65 14.04
N PRO A 103 23.19 -6.35 15.30
CA PRO A 103 23.42 -7.38 16.30
C PRO A 103 22.11 -8.09 16.69
N HIS A 104 22.19 -9.41 16.96
CA HIS A 104 21.08 -10.29 17.39
C HIS A 104 19.93 -10.50 16.40
N MET A 105 20.19 -10.38 15.09
CA MET A 105 19.14 -10.51 14.10
C MET A 105 18.56 -11.93 14.03
N ARG A 106 17.27 -12.07 14.36
CA ARG A 106 16.51 -13.31 14.10
C ARG A 106 15.81 -13.17 12.75
N LEU A 107 16.29 -13.89 11.74
CA LEU A 107 15.64 -13.96 10.44
C LEU A 107 14.26 -14.59 10.64
N SER A 108 13.22 -13.80 10.39
CA SER A 108 11.88 -14.24 10.69
C SER A 108 10.91 -13.85 9.60
N PHE A 109 10.36 -14.85 8.95
CA PHE A 109 9.47 -14.69 7.80
C PHE A 109 8.06 -14.22 8.18
N PHE A 110 7.74 -14.12 9.47
CA PHE A 110 6.43 -13.61 9.93
C PHE A 110 6.48 -12.17 10.46
N ALA A 111 7.67 -11.56 10.57
CA ALA A 111 7.85 -10.12 10.76
C ALA A 111 8.43 -9.51 9.48
N PRO A 112 7.57 -9.11 8.53
CA PRO A 112 8.02 -8.51 7.30
C PRO A 112 8.69 -7.15 7.53
N TYR A 113 9.77 -6.88 6.79
CA TYR A 113 10.40 -5.57 6.78
C TYR A 113 9.48 -4.50 6.17
N LEU A 114 9.75 -3.22 6.52
CA LEU A 114 9.20 -1.95 6.02
C LEU A 114 8.03 -1.99 5.01
N LEU A 115 8.22 -2.60 3.83
CA LEU A 115 7.25 -2.67 2.74
C LEU A 115 6.69 -4.08 2.49
N LEU A 116 7.35 -5.13 2.97
CA LEU A 116 6.96 -6.52 2.73
C LEU A 116 5.69 -6.90 3.48
N TRP A 117 5.31 -6.13 4.51
CA TRP A 117 4.06 -6.35 5.22
C TRP A 117 2.89 -6.22 4.27
N PHE A 118 2.93 -5.24 3.35
CA PHE A 118 1.86 -5.04 2.39
C PHE A 118 1.77 -6.21 1.41
N LEU A 119 2.90 -6.82 1.04
CA LEU A 119 2.92 -7.97 0.16
C LEU A 119 2.35 -9.22 0.84
N ALA A 120 2.70 -9.45 2.10
CA ALA A 120 2.09 -10.48 2.94
C ALA A 120 0.59 -10.23 3.15
N SER A 121 0.20 -9.00 3.49
CA SER A 121 -1.20 -8.61 3.63
C SER A 121 -1.97 -8.81 2.33
N HIS A 122 -1.39 -8.45 1.18
CA HIS A 122 -2.01 -8.65 -0.14
C HIS A 122 -2.25 -10.13 -0.44
N PHE A 123 -1.31 -11.01 -0.09
CA PHE A 123 -1.52 -12.45 -0.15
C PHE A 123 -2.72 -12.89 0.71
N CYS A 124 -2.75 -12.47 1.98
CA CYS A 124 -3.80 -12.78 2.93
C CYS A 124 -5.17 -12.24 2.49
N TRP A 125 -5.25 -10.99 2.03
CA TRP A 125 -6.49 -10.38 1.54
C TRP A 125 -7.09 -11.15 0.38
N ARG A 126 -6.27 -11.57 -0.59
CA ARG A 126 -6.74 -12.38 -1.72
C ARG A 126 -7.25 -13.74 -1.26
N LEU A 127 -6.63 -14.35 -0.24
CA LEU A 127 -7.09 -15.61 0.32
C LEU A 127 -8.42 -15.44 1.08
N LEU A 128 -8.51 -14.45 1.98
CA LEU A 128 -9.73 -14.13 2.72
C LEU A 128 -10.89 -13.79 1.79
N LEU A 129 -10.62 -13.04 0.72
CA LEU A 129 -11.63 -12.71 -0.28
C LEU A 129 -12.09 -13.93 -1.08
N ARG A 130 -11.20 -14.89 -1.37
CA ARG A 130 -11.62 -16.16 -1.98
C ARG A 130 -12.52 -16.97 -1.06
N LEU A 131 -12.24 -16.99 0.24
CA LEU A 131 -13.05 -17.69 1.22
C LEU A 131 -14.44 -17.04 1.38
N THR A 132 -14.54 -15.72 1.19
CA THR A 132 -15.76 -14.95 1.39
C THR A 132 -16.46 -14.56 0.08
N ILE A 133 -16.02 -15.10 -1.08
CA ILE A 133 -16.58 -14.72 -2.39
C ILE A 133 -18.06 -15.08 -2.54
N SER A 134 -18.48 -16.17 -1.91
CA SER A 134 -19.87 -16.63 -1.91
C SER A 134 -20.80 -15.74 -1.07
N TRP A 135 -20.25 -14.87 -0.22
CA TRP A 135 -21.04 -13.98 0.62
C TRP A 135 -21.52 -12.76 -0.16
N LYS A 136 -22.61 -12.13 0.28
CA LYS A 136 -23.05 -10.84 -0.30
C LYS A 136 -21.99 -9.76 -0.01
N PRO A 137 -21.77 -8.79 -0.91
CA PRO A 137 -20.78 -7.71 -0.73
C PRO A 137 -20.89 -6.98 0.62
N ILE A 138 -22.13 -6.71 1.07
CA ILE A 138 -22.37 -6.04 2.35
C ILE A 138 -21.88 -6.85 3.56
N TYR A 139 -22.06 -8.18 3.55
CA TYR A 139 -21.58 -9.06 4.64
C TYR A 139 -20.06 -9.17 4.64
N ARG A 140 -19.42 -9.17 3.47
CA ARG A 140 -17.96 -9.09 3.38
C ARG A 140 -17.43 -7.80 4.00
N LEU A 141 -18.07 -6.67 3.67
CA LEU A 141 -17.68 -5.37 4.21
C LEU A 141 -17.84 -5.32 5.73
N ILE A 142 -19.00 -5.71 6.25
CA ILE A 142 -19.25 -5.75 7.70
C ILE A 142 -18.24 -6.66 8.40
N GLY A 143 -18.02 -7.87 7.86
CA GLY A 143 -17.04 -8.82 8.40
C GLY A 143 -15.62 -8.25 8.40
N SER A 144 -15.22 -7.55 7.34
CA SER A 144 -13.90 -6.92 7.28
C SER A 144 -13.72 -5.80 8.30
N ILE A 145 -14.75 -4.96 8.50
CA ILE A 145 -14.72 -3.88 9.49
C ILE A 145 -14.64 -4.47 10.90
N ALA A 146 -15.46 -5.50 11.19
CA ALA A 146 -15.43 -6.19 12.47
C ALA A 146 -14.05 -6.79 12.75
N LEU A 147 -13.46 -7.50 11.78
CA LEU A 147 -12.11 -8.06 11.92
C LEU A 147 -11.04 -6.99 12.16
N GLY A 148 -11.10 -5.86 11.44
CA GLY A 148 -10.17 -4.76 11.63
C GLY A 148 -10.29 -4.09 13.00
N VAL A 149 -11.50 -3.98 13.55
CA VAL A 149 -11.73 -3.46 14.90
C VAL A 149 -11.22 -4.46 15.96
N ILE A 150 -11.55 -5.74 15.81
CA ILE A 150 -11.16 -6.80 16.75
C ILE A 150 -9.64 -6.98 16.79
N ALA A 151 -8.96 -6.86 15.65
CA ALA A 151 -7.52 -7.03 15.56
C ALA A 151 -6.73 -6.10 16.50
N GLY A 152 -7.25 -4.91 16.79
CA GLY A 152 -6.62 -3.96 17.72
C GLY A 152 -6.72 -4.35 19.21
N TYR A 153 -7.66 -5.24 19.58
CA TYR A 153 -7.80 -5.74 20.96
C TYR A 153 -6.98 -7.00 21.24
N LEU A 154 -6.50 -7.68 20.19
CA LEU A 154 -5.75 -8.91 20.38
C LEU A 154 -4.39 -8.57 21.02
N PRO A 155 -4.00 -9.25 22.12
CA PRO A 155 -2.71 -9.03 22.79
C PRO A 155 -1.59 -9.67 21.97
N ILE A 156 -1.29 -9.03 20.84
CA ILE A 156 -0.37 -9.51 19.84
C ILE A 156 0.91 -8.70 19.96
N ASP A 157 1.96 -9.32 20.51
CA ASP A 157 3.23 -8.65 20.72
C ASP A 157 4.01 -8.45 19.41
N GLY A 158 4.62 -7.28 19.27
CA GLY A 158 5.74 -6.90 18.38
C GLY A 158 5.84 -7.62 17.02
N PHE A 159 6.29 -8.87 17.08
CA PHE A 159 6.54 -9.76 15.95
C PHE A 159 5.33 -9.98 15.03
N TRP A 160 4.12 -9.99 15.60
CA TRP A 160 2.88 -10.27 14.87
C TRP A 160 2.09 -8.98 14.53
N LEU A 161 2.59 -7.79 14.86
CA LEU A 161 1.91 -6.51 14.57
C LEU A 161 1.68 -6.26 13.08
N SER A 162 2.46 -6.89 12.21
CA SER A 162 2.24 -6.88 10.76
C SER A 162 0.94 -7.60 10.35
N PHE A 163 0.45 -8.55 11.14
CA PHE A 163 -0.87 -9.16 10.94
C PHE A 163 -1.99 -8.21 11.33
N SER A 164 -1.80 -7.36 12.34
CA SER A 164 -2.80 -6.34 12.71
C SER A 164 -3.13 -5.43 11.52
N ARG A 165 -2.10 -4.90 10.83
CA ARG A 165 -2.27 -4.11 9.60
C ARG A 165 -3.10 -4.82 8.54
N THR A 166 -2.91 -6.14 8.40
CA THR A 166 -3.66 -6.95 7.43
C THR A 166 -5.16 -6.87 7.71
N PHE A 167 -5.59 -6.99 8.97
CA PHE A 167 -7.01 -6.92 9.30
C PHE A 167 -7.54 -5.48 9.30
N VAL A 168 -6.75 -4.52 9.80
CA VAL A 168 -7.14 -3.10 9.83
C VAL A 168 -7.41 -2.56 8.43
N PHE A 169 -6.59 -2.92 7.43
CA PHE A 169 -6.78 -2.43 6.06
C PHE A 169 -7.68 -3.32 5.17
N LEU A 170 -8.11 -4.49 5.66
CA LEU A 170 -9.00 -5.39 4.91
C LEU A 170 -10.29 -4.71 4.38
N PRO A 171 -10.97 -3.82 5.14
CA PRO A 171 -12.16 -3.13 4.63
C PRO A 171 -11.91 -2.38 3.33
N PHE A 172 -10.78 -1.67 3.22
CA PHE A 172 -10.44 -0.92 2.02
C PHE A 172 -10.21 -1.84 0.83
N PHE A 173 -9.61 -3.02 1.05
CA PHE A 173 -9.40 -4.02 -0.01
C PHE A 173 -10.74 -4.55 -0.53
N VAL A 174 -11.66 -4.87 0.38
CA VAL A 174 -13.01 -5.33 0.03
C VAL A 174 -13.79 -4.24 -0.70
N ILE A 175 -13.73 -2.99 -0.24
CA ILE A 175 -14.36 -1.84 -0.92
C ILE A 175 -13.80 -1.68 -2.34
N GLY A 176 -12.50 -1.87 -2.50
CA GLY A 176 -11.82 -1.83 -3.80
C GLY A 176 -12.33 -2.87 -4.77
N TYR A 177 -12.45 -4.10 -4.29
CA TYR A 177 -12.91 -5.23 -5.08
C TYR A 177 -14.41 -5.12 -5.44
N ASP A 178 -15.27 -4.83 -4.47
CA ASP A 178 -16.72 -4.86 -4.66
C ASP A 178 -17.28 -3.56 -5.27
N TYR A 179 -16.69 -2.41 -4.93
CA TYR A 179 -17.26 -1.10 -5.25
C TYR A 179 -16.31 -0.19 -6.05
N GLY A 180 -15.07 -0.61 -6.34
CA GLY A 180 -14.06 0.25 -6.95
C GLY A 180 -14.49 0.91 -8.26
N ALA A 181 -15.10 0.13 -9.17
CA ALA A 181 -15.61 0.63 -10.44
C ALA A 181 -16.76 1.66 -10.26
N SER A 182 -17.68 1.39 -9.34
CA SER A 182 -18.85 2.23 -9.06
C SER A 182 -18.47 3.56 -8.41
N ILE A 183 -17.50 3.54 -7.50
CA ILE A 183 -16.99 4.76 -6.85
C ILE A 183 -16.36 5.67 -7.90
N ARG A 184 -15.61 5.10 -8.86
CA ARG A 184 -14.97 5.89 -9.91
C ARG A 184 -15.97 6.46 -10.93
N SER A 185 -17.05 5.77 -11.25
CA SER A 185 -18.10 6.35 -12.12
C SER A 185 -18.87 7.48 -11.43
N ARG A 186 -18.90 7.48 -10.09
CA ARG A 186 -19.51 8.52 -9.24
C ARG A 186 -18.52 9.58 -8.78
N LEU A 187 -17.27 9.56 -9.25
CA LEU A 187 -16.27 10.53 -8.86
C LEU A 187 -16.68 11.94 -9.30
N LEU A 188 -16.41 12.93 -8.46
CA LEU A 188 -16.85 14.31 -8.65
C LEU A 188 -16.36 14.89 -10.00
N SER A 189 -17.28 15.48 -10.77
CA SER A 189 -16.99 16.21 -12.00
C SER A 189 -17.10 17.73 -11.78
N GLY A 190 -16.44 18.51 -12.64
CA GLY A 190 -16.55 19.97 -12.63
C GLY A 190 -16.14 20.63 -11.30
N TRP A 191 -17.05 21.43 -10.73
CA TRP A 191 -16.81 22.20 -9.50
C TRP A 191 -16.60 21.32 -8.27
N GLY A 192 -17.28 20.17 -8.17
CA GLY A 192 -17.10 19.24 -7.05
C GLY A 192 -15.67 18.69 -6.95
N ARG A 193 -14.99 18.53 -8.10
CA ARG A 193 -13.58 18.14 -8.12
C ARG A 193 -12.68 19.24 -7.56
N LYS A 194 -12.94 20.50 -7.91
CA LYS A 194 -12.17 21.65 -7.41
C LYS A 194 -12.35 21.81 -5.89
N THR A 195 -13.59 21.73 -5.41
CA THR A 195 -13.87 21.84 -3.97
C THR A 195 -13.20 20.71 -3.18
N ALA A 196 -13.25 19.47 -3.67
CA ALA A 196 -12.55 18.35 -3.04
C ALA A 196 -11.03 18.53 -3.00
N ALA A 197 -10.41 19.05 -4.07
CA ALA A 197 -8.98 19.37 -4.08
C ALA A 197 -8.64 20.47 -3.06
N ILE A 198 -9.45 21.53 -2.98
CA ILE A 198 -9.28 22.61 -1.98
C ILE A 198 -9.41 22.05 -0.55
N LEU A 199 -10.43 21.22 -0.29
CA LEU A 199 -10.63 20.59 1.02
C LEU A 199 -9.48 19.63 1.38
N SER A 200 -8.91 18.92 0.40
CA SER A 200 -7.72 18.09 0.58
C SER A 200 -6.51 18.91 1.03
N ALA A 201 -6.31 20.08 0.42
CA ALA A 201 -5.25 21.02 0.81
C ALA A 201 -5.53 21.68 2.17
N ALA A 202 -6.80 22.04 2.44
CA ALA A 202 -7.21 22.57 3.74
C ALA A 202 -6.99 21.56 4.87
N LEU A 203 -7.20 20.26 4.62
CA LEU A 203 -6.89 19.19 5.56
C LEU A 203 -5.39 19.15 5.89
N LEU A 204 -4.51 19.28 4.89
CA LEU A 204 -3.06 19.37 5.12
C LEU A 204 -2.71 20.57 6.01
N VAL A 205 -3.27 21.74 5.70
CA VAL A 205 -3.03 22.97 6.48
C VAL A 205 -3.53 22.79 7.91
N TRP A 206 -4.72 22.23 8.10
CA TRP A 206 -5.28 21.95 9.43
C TRP A 206 -4.42 20.97 10.25
N ILE A 207 -3.92 19.90 9.63
CA ILE A 207 -2.95 18.98 10.25
C ILE A 207 -1.67 19.74 10.63
N GLY A 208 -1.16 20.60 9.74
CA GLY A 208 0.05 21.40 9.97
C GLY A 208 -0.05 22.39 11.14
N TYR A 209 -1.26 22.84 11.47
CA TYR A 209 -1.54 23.67 12.64
C TYR A 209 -1.91 22.85 13.89
N GLY A 210 -1.65 21.53 13.90
CA GLY A 210 -1.91 20.67 15.05
C GLY A 210 -3.38 20.27 15.23
N GLY A 211 -4.19 20.36 14.17
CA GLY A 211 -5.59 19.98 14.21
C GLY A 211 -5.80 18.47 14.44
N LEU A 212 -4.88 17.64 13.94
CA LEU A 212 -4.96 16.19 14.05
C LEU A 212 -4.14 15.69 15.25
N ASN A 213 -4.75 15.71 16.43
CA ASN A 213 -4.16 15.21 17.67
C ASN A 213 -4.39 13.69 17.85
N ILE A 214 -3.97 12.88 16.87
CA ILE A 214 -3.99 11.42 17.00
C ILE A 214 -2.56 10.88 16.90
N SER A 215 -2.24 9.86 17.70
CA SER A 215 -0.99 9.13 17.55
C SER A 215 -0.88 8.57 16.13
N SER A 216 0.29 8.71 15.49
CA SER A 216 0.58 8.15 14.17
C SER A 216 0.37 6.63 14.13
N GLY A 217 0.46 5.95 15.28
CA GLY A 217 0.17 4.53 15.41
C GLY A 217 -1.26 4.13 15.02
N TRP A 218 -2.23 5.04 15.18
CA TRP A 218 -3.60 4.82 14.69
C TRP A 218 -3.65 4.70 13.17
N LEU A 219 -2.95 5.58 12.44
CA LEU A 219 -2.88 5.58 10.98
C LEU A 219 -1.99 4.44 10.43
N LEU A 220 -0.96 4.05 11.18
CA LEU A 220 -0.05 2.97 10.78
C LEU A 220 -0.69 1.58 10.90
N GLY A 221 -1.71 1.43 11.74
CA GLY A 221 -2.41 0.16 11.97
C GLY A 221 -1.51 -0.96 12.53
N SER A 222 -0.34 -0.62 13.08
CA SER A 222 0.65 -1.56 13.62
C SER A 222 0.79 -1.53 15.12
N MET A 223 -0.18 -0.96 15.83
CA MET A 223 -0.19 -0.96 17.28
C MET A 223 -1.54 -1.47 17.75
N THR A 224 -1.52 -2.24 18.82
CA THR A 224 -2.71 -2.60 19.59
C THR A 224 -3.30 -1.37 20.27
N TYR A 225 -4.57 -1.41 20.67
CA TYR A 225 -5.15 -0.30 21.41
C TYR A 225 -4.45 -0.08 22.75
N ALA A 226 -3.97 -1.16 23.38
CA ALA A 226 -3.16 -1.10 24.59
C ALA A 226 -1.86 -0.31 24.41
N GLU A 227 -1.11 -0.57 23.34
CA GLU A 227 0.12 0.17 23.00
C GLU A 227 -0.16 1.65 22.66
N LEU A 228 -1.36 1.95 22.18
CA LEU A 228 -1.82 3.31 21.92
C LEU A 228 -2.32 4.03 23.18
N GLY A 229 -2.24 3.39 24.35
CA GLY A 229 -2.70 3.93 25.63
C GLY A 229 -4.20 3.82 25.86
N HIS A 230 -4.90 3.05 25.02
CA HIS A 230 -6.36 2.90 25.04
C HIS A 230 -6.76 1.46 25.32
N ASN A 231 -6.84 1.10 26.61
CA ASN A 231 -7.27 -0.23 27.06
C ASN A 231 -8.78 -0.39 27.19
N GLU A 232 -9.55 0.65 26.85
CA GLU A 232 -10.97 0.67 27.10
C GLU A 232 -11.74 -0.24 26.12
N TRP A 233 -12.84 -0.82 26.59
CA TRP A 233 -13.71 -1.66 25.77
C TRP A 233 -14.27 -0.94 24.54
N TYR A 234 -14.33 0.39 24.58
CA TYR A 234 -14.84 1.24 23.48
C TYR A 234 -13.73 1.75 22.54
N ALA A 235 -12.46 1.33 22.70
CA ALA A 235 -11.35 1.77 21.86
C ALA A 235 -11.59 1.56 20.35
N GLY A 236 -12.38 0.55 19.98
CA GLY A 236 -12.82 0.28 18.62
C GLY A 236 -13.65 1.39 17.98
N ILE A 237 -14.31 2.25 18.78
CA ILE A 237 -15.01 3.44 18.26
C ILE A 237 -14.00 4.43 17.65
N PHE A 238 -12.83 4.61 18.28
CA PHE A 238 -11.77 5.45 17.70
C PHE A 238 -11.28 4.86 16.37
N ARG A 239 -11.17 3.53 16.26
CA ARG A 239 -10.84 2.86 14.98
C ARG A 239 -11.87 3.15 13.89
N LEU A 240 -13.16 3.14 14.22
CA LEU A 240 -14.21 3.53 13.27
C LEU A 240 -14.10 5.00 12.86
N GLY A 241 -13.76 5.89 13.80
CA GLY A 241 -13.47 7.30 13.52
C GLY A 241 -12.27 7.47 12.56
N VAL A 242 -11.21 6.69 12.77
CA VAL A 242 -10.04 6.65 11.87
C VAL A 242 -10.44 6.17 10.48
N TYR A 243 -11.26 5.12 10.35
CA TYR A 243 -11.75 4.69 9.04
C TYR A 243 -12.57 5.78 8.34
N LEU A 244 -13.39 6.53 9.06
CA LEU A 244 -14.14 7.65 8.48
C LEU A 244 -13.20 8.76 7.98
N LEU A 245 -12.18 9.11 8.78
CA LEU A 245 -11.14 10.06 8.37
C LEU A 245 -10.41 9.57 7.12
N GLU A 246 -10.04 8.29 7.08
CA GLU A 246 -9.32 7.67 5.97
C GLU A 246 -10.17 7.66 4.69
N ILE A 247 -11.45 7.28 4.79
CA ILE A 247 -12.39 7.30 3.65
C ILE A 247 -12.61 8.73 3.15
N ALA A 248 -12.79 9.69 4.06
CA ALA A 248 -12.98 11.09 3.68
C ALA A 248 -11.72 11.65 3.01
N SER A 249 -10.54 11.44 3.61
CA SER A 249 -9.25 11.88 3.07
C SER A 249 -8.96 11.24 1.71
N ALA A 250 -9.25 9.95 1.57
CA ALA A 250 -9.18 9.22 0.32
C ALA A 250 -10.08 9.85 -0.76
N ALA A 251 -11.35 10.10 -0.45
CA ALA A 251 -12.29 10.73 -1.38
C ALA A 251 -11.83 12.12 -1.84
N LEU A 252 -11.28 12.92 -0.93
CA LEU A 252 -10.70 14.23 -1.23
C LEU A 252 -9.47 14.10 -2.14
N PHE A 253 -8.57 13.16 -1.85
CA PHE A 253 -7.35 12.96 -2.63
C PHE A 253 -7.64 12.51 -4.07
N LEU A 254 -8.69 11.72 -4.30
CA LEU A 254 -9.07 11.25 -5.64
C LEU A 254 -9.34 12.42 -6.62
N ALA A 255 -9.64 13.63 -6.13
CA ALA A 255 -9.80 14.82 -6.96
C ALA A 255 -8.51 15.27 -7.67
N TRP A 256 -7.34 14.94 -7.12
CA TRP A 256 -6.04 15.26 -7.72
C TRP A 256 -5.65 14.30 -8.85
N VAL A 257 -6.30 13.14 -8.95
CA VAL A 257 -5.90 12.08 -9.87
C VAL A 257 -6.37 12.38 -11.29
N PRO A 258 -5.47 12.48 -12.28
CA PRO A 258 -5.86 12.72 -13.66
C PRO A 258 -6.61 11.50 -14.22
N SER A 259 -7.69 11.75 -14.96
CA SER A 259 -8.53 10.69 -15.53
C SER A 259 -8.10 10.26 -16.93
N LEU A 260 -7.29 11.07 -17.60
CA LEU A 260 -6.86 10.85 -18.98
C LEU A 260 -5.65 9.93 -19.06
N THR A 261 -5.56 9.20 -20.18
CA THR A 261 -4.36 8.49 -20.61
C THR A 261 -3.20 9.47 -20.76
N SER A 262 -2.11 9.23 -20.06
CA SER A 262 -0.92 10.08 -20.12
C SER A 262 0.35 9.28 -19.84
N ARG A 263 1.51 9.94 -19.85
CA ARG A 263 2.78 9.32 -19.43
C ARG A 263 2.70 8.76 -18.01
N LEU A 264 1.87 9.35 -17.14
CA LEU A 264 1.61 8.86 -15.79
C LEU A 264 0.99 7.46 -15.80
N THR A 265 0.16 7.17 -16.80
CA THR A 265 -0.51 5.87 -16.96
C THR A 265 0.52 4.78 -17.26
N ASP A 266 1.48 5.11 -18.12
CA ASP A 266 2.56 4.19 -18.50
C ASP A 266 3.50 3.90 -17.32
N LEU A 267 3.82 4.92 -16.51
CA LEU A 267 4.55 4.73 -15.25
C LEU A 267 3.74 3.90 -14.23
N GLY A 268 2.43 4.13 -14.16
CA GLY A 268 1.48 3.41 -13.31
C GLY A 268 1.41 1.90 -13.56
N ARG A 269 1.70 1.45 -14.77
CA ARG A 269 1.78 0.01 -15.11
C ARG A 269 2.98 -0.69 -14.47
N ARG A 270 4.00 0.07 -14.04
CA ARG A 270 5.30 -0.45 -13.56
C ARG A 270 5.55 -0.16 -12.07
N THR A 271 4.52 0.19 -11.31
CA THR A 271 4.69 0.56 -9.90
C THR A 271 5.15 -0.59 -9.01
N LEU A 272 5.03 -1.85 -9.44
CA LEU A 272 5.54 -3.00 -8.70
C LEU A 272 7.06 -2.95 -8.53
N TYR A 273 7.79 -2.50 -9.56
CA TYR A 273 9.24 -2.37 -9.52
C TYR A 273 9.66 -1.27 -8.54
N VAL A 274 8.98 -0.12 -8.60
CA VAL A 274 9.16 0.97 -7.63
C VAL A 274 8.89 0.44 -6.22
N PHE A 275 7.76 -0.24 -6.00
CA PHE A 275 7.36 -0.78 -4.71
C PHE A 275 8.40 -1.74 -4.10
N LEU A 276 9.01 -2.62 -4.88
CA LEU A 276 9.95 -3.59 -4.32
C LEU A 276 11.37 -3.03 -4.17
N LEU A 277 11.81 -2.15 -5.07
CA LEU A 277 13.18 -1.63 -5.09
C LEU A 277 13.39 -0.41 -4.19
N HIS A 278 12.37 0.42 -3.98
CA HIS A 278 12.55 1.70 -3.28
C HIS A 278 13.00 1.54 -1.83
N GLY A 279 12.56 0.51 -1.12
CA GLY A 279 12.92 0.35 0.29
C GLY A 279 14.40 0.08 0.50
N PHE A 280 15.10 -0.50 -0.49
CA PHE A 280 16.56 -0.60 -0.45
C PHE A 280 17.20 0.78 -0.53
N LEU A 281 16.71 1.64 -1.44
CA LEU A 281 17.20 3.01 -1.58
C LEU A 281 16.98 3.84 -0.31
N VAL A 282 15.78 3.75 0.28
CA VAL A 282 15.46 4.45 1.53
C VAL A 282 16.38 3.97 2.66
N ARG A 283 16.56 2.65 2.81
CA ARG A 283 17.46 2.11 3.85
C ARG A 283 18.91 2.51 3.65
N LEU A 284 19.40 2.50 2.41
CA LEU A 284 20.75 2.97 2.10
C LEU A 284 20.91 4.46 2.38
N ALA A 285 19.89 5.29 2.08
CA ALA A 285 19.92 6.70 2.43
C ALA A 285 19.98 6.91 3.94
N ILE A 286 19.18 6.19 4.72
CA ILE A 286 19.22 6.23 6.19
C ILE A 286 20.62 5.82 6.69
N TRP A 287 21.14 4.68 6.20
CA TRP A 287 22.44 4.16 6.59
C TRP A 287 23.61 5.09 6.22
N SER A 288 23.55 5.75 5.07
CA SER A 288 24.58 6.71 4.64
C SER A 288 24.70 7.94 5.55
N GLY A 289 23.72 8.14 6.44
CA GLY A 289 23.69 9.29 7.34
C GLY A 289 23.31 10.60 6.64
N VAL A 290 22.87 10.59 5.37
CA VAL A 290 22.55 11.82 4.63
C VAL A 290 21.59 12.76 5.37
N TYR A 291 20.67 12.20 6.16
CA TYR A 291 19.71 12.96 6.96
C TYR A 291 20.36 13.79 8.08
N SER A 292 21.55 13.43 8.58
CA SER A 292 22.22 14.20 9.63
C SER A 292 22.66 15.58 9.15
N TYR A 293 22.95 15.73 7.86
CA TYR A 293 23.34 17.00 7.24
C TYR A 293 22.16 17.95 6.98
N MET A 294 20.92 17.46 7.10
CA MET A 294 19.72 18.24 6.83
C MET A 294 19.31 19.05 8.06
N GLY A 295 19.93 20.23 8.25
CA GLY A 295 19.70 21.08 9.43
C GLY A 295 18.46 21.99 9.39
N SER A 296 17.74 22.05 8.27
CA SER A 296 16.65 23.01 8.04
C SER A 296 15.43 22.37 7.38
N SER A 297 14.24 22.92 7.67
CA SER A 297 12.99 22.54 7.01
C SER A 297 12.99 22.85 5.50
N ALA A 298 13.92 23.69 5.03
CA ALA A 298 14.12 23.99 3.61
C ALA A 298 14.51 22.76 2.77
N TYR A 299 14.99 21.68 3.40
CA TYR A 299 15.30 20.42 2.70
C TYR A 299 14.07 19.57 2.40
N ILE A 300 12.90 19.85 3.00
CA ILE A 300 11.68 19.06 2.79
C ILE A 300 11.26 19.03 1.31
N PRO A 301 11.14 20.18 0.60
CA PRO A 301 10.82 20.17 -0.84
C PRO A 301 11.86 19.41 -1.68
N VAL A 302 13.14 19.49 -1.30
CA VAL A 302 14.22 18.79 -2.00
C VAL A 302 14.04 17.28 -1.91
N ILE A 303 13.74 16.77 -0.71
CA ILE A 303 13.47 15.34 -0.48
C ILE A 303 12.26 14.88 -1.27
N LEU A 304 11.19 15.68 -1.32
CA LEU A 304 10.00 15.35 -2.10
C LEU A 304 10.31 15.27 -3.61
N VAL A 305 11.10 16.21 -4.13
CA VAL A 305 11.56 16.17 -5.54
C VAL A 305 12.40 14.93 -5.79
N ILE A 306 13.34 14.60 -4.91
CA ILE A 306 14.16 13.38 -5.02
C ILE A 306 13.29 12.13 -4.98
N ALA A 307 12.29 12.05 -4.11
CA ALA A 307 11.36 10.93 -4.03
C ALA A 307 10.56 10.76 -5.34
N VAL A 308 10.07 11.86 -5.92
CA VAL A 308 9.39 11.82 -7.24
C VAL A 308 10.34 11.34 -8.32
N LEU A 309 11.56 11.89 -8.38
CA LEU A 309 12.55 11.50 -9.37
C LEU A 309 12.89 10.01 -9.25
N PHE A 310 13.11 9.50 -8.03
CA PHE A 310 13.35 8.08 -7.80
C PHE A 310 12.17 7.20 -8.21
N ALA A 311 10.93 7.62 -7.92
CA ALA A 311 9.75 6.88 -8.37
C ALA A 311 9.68 6.82 -9.90
N VAL A 312 9.97 7.94 -10.59
CA VAL A 312 10.01 7.99 -12.06
C VAL A 312 11.13 7.10 -12.61
N THR A 313 12.35 7.20 -12.06
CA THR A 313 13.51 6.41 -12.54
C THR A 313 13.29 4.91 -12.36
N LEU A 314 12.76 4.50 -11.21
CA LEU A 314 12.46 3.09 -10.93
C LEU A 314 11.30 2.56 -11.78
N ALA A 315 10.41 3.44 -12.25
CA ALA A 315 9.33 3.09 -13.15
C ALA A 315 9.76 3.07 -14.63
N LEU A 316 11.00 3.41 -14.99
CA LEU A 316 11.46 3.40 -16.38
C LEU A 316 11.48 1.99 -17.00
N PRO A 317 11.35 1.86 -18.34
CA PRO A 317 11.30 0.54 -19.00
C PRO A 317 12.60 -0.25 -18.81
N ALA A 318 13.73 0.44 -18.72
CA ALA A 318 15.04 -0.16 -18.51
C ALA A 318 15.11 -0.94 -17.19
N VAL A 319 14.62 -0.36 -16.09
CA VAL A 319 14.58 -1.02 -14.78
C VAL A 319 13.69 -2.26 -14.83
N ARG A 320 12.53 -2.15 -15.48
CA ARG A 320 11.67 -3.31 -15.73
C ARG A 320 12.44 -4.40 -16.47
N HIS A 321 13.10 -4.09 -17.57
CA HIS A 321 13.81 -5.07 -18.38
C HIS A 321 14.89 -5.81 -17.56
N THR A 322 15.66 -5.08 -16.75
CA THR A 322 16.74 -5.64 -15.93
C THR A 322 16.22 -6.52 -14.80
N PHE A 323 15.17 -6.08 -14.09
CA PHE A 323 14.67 -6.78 -12.89
C PHE A 323 13.50 -7.73 -13.15
N LYS A 324 12.93 -7.75 -14.37
CA LYS A 324 11.83 -8.65 -14.73
C LYS A 324 12.12 -10.12 -14.41
N PRO A 325 13.32 -10.69 -14.71
CA PRO A 325 13.59 -12.09 -14.38
C PRO A 325 13.49 -12.41 -12.88
N LEU A 326 13.81 -11.42 -12.03
CA LEU A 326 13.79 -11.54 -10.58
C LEU A 326 12.38 -11.31 -10.00
N ILE A 327 11.67 -10.29 -10.49
CA ILE A 327 10.39 -9.82 -9.93
C ILE A 327 9.18 -10.53 -10.57
N GLU A 328 9.25 -10.85 -11.85
CA GLU A 328 8.20 -11.53 -12.63
C GLU A 328 8.77 -12.77 -13.34
N PRO A 329 9.28 -13.77 -12.59
CA PRO A 329 9.75 -15.01 -13.21
C PRO A 329 8.57 -15.74 -13.84
N ASP A 330 8.81 -16.41 -14.96
CA ASP A 330 7.78 -17.16 -15.66
C ASP A 330 7.40 -18.43 -14.88
N ILE A 331 6.33 -18.33 -14.10
CA ILE A 331 5.84 -19.40 -13.21
C ILE A 331 5.35 -20.62 -14.02
N SER A 332 5.04 -20.46 -15.32
CA SER A 332 4.66 -21.59 -16.18
C SER A 332 5.78 -22.64 -16.27
N ARG A 333 7.04 -22.22 -16.12
CA ARG A 333 8.21 -23.11 -16.12
C ARG A 333 8.37 -23.95 -14.85
N PHE A 334 7.76 -23.53 -13.74
CA PHE A 334 7.82 -24.23 -12.44
C PHE A 334 6.56 -25.06 -12.14
N SER A 335 5.60 -25.09 -13.07
CA SER A 335 4.48 -26.00 -13.02
C SER A 335 4.97 -27.42 -13.30
N PHE A 336 5.29 -28.18 -12.24
CA PHE A 336 5.55 -29.61 -12.33
C PHE A 336 4.34 -30.27 -13.03
N ASN A 337 4.56 -30.76 -14.24
CA ASN A 337 3.56 -31.42 -15.05
C ASN A 337 3.15 -32.73 -14.35
N ARG A 338 2.19 -32.68 -13.41
CA ARG A 338 1.63 -33.86 -12.71
C ARG A 338 0.71 -34.69 -13.61
N HIS A 339 0.99 -34.77 -14.91
CA HIS A 339 0.18 -35.55 -15.86
C HIS A 339 0.93 -36.72 -16.53
N GLU A 340 2.19 -36.97 -16.18
CA GLU A 340 2.96 -38.07 -16.78
C GLU A 340 3.20 -39.28 -15.86
N VAL A 341 2.87 -39.22 -14.57
CA VAL A 341 3.23 -40.30 -13.62
C VAL A 341 2.14 -41.35 -13.40
N PHE A 342 0.88 -41.11 -13.79
CA PHE A 342 -0.23 -42.06 -13.58
C PHE A 342 -0.68 -42.85 -14.84
N LYS A 343 0.11 -42.84 -15.92
CA LYS A 343 -0.19 -43.63 -17.15
C LYS A 343 0.73 -44.83 -17.39
N ARG A 344 1.55 -45.23 -16.41
CA ARG A 344 2.47 -46.38 -16.54
C ARG A 344 2.24 -47.54 -15.57
N SER A 345 1.04 -47.66 -15.03
CA SER A 345 0.61 -48.89 -14.34
C SER A 345 -0.82 -49.24 -14.75
N ALA A 346 -0.96 -49.74 -15.97
CA ALA A 346 -2.07 -50.56 -16.43
C ALA A 346 -1.44 -51.83 -17.00
#